data_AF-A0A935CNF7-F1
#
_entry.id   AF-A0A935CNF7-F1
#
_cell.length_a   1.000
_cell.length_b   1.000
_cell.length_c   1.000
_cell.angle_alpha   90.00
_cell.angle_beta   90.00
_cell.angle_gamma   90.00
#
_symmetry.space_group_name_H-M   'P 1'
#
loop_
_entity.id
_entity.type
_entity.pdbx_description
1 polymer ?
#
loop_
_entity_poly.entity_id
_entity_poly.type
_entity_poly.pdbx_seq_one_letter_code
_entity_poly.pdbx_strand_id
1 'polypeptide(L)'
;MMRRTGVQQVKQGSTVLASYTYDADGARVKAVIGSSTTVYVGSLYEQTTTGSSTTITKYYQAGGQRIALRVNGVVRWLTRSSGQHGADVRCGWQKG
;
A
#
# COMPACT_ATOMS: atom_id res chain seq x y z
N MET A 1 -21.95 -12.88 14.67
CA MET A 1 -20.70 -12.77 13.89
C MET A 1 -19.78 -11.80 14.62
N MET A 2 -18.65 -12.25 15.16
CA MET A 2 -17.78 -11.43 16.02
C MET A 2 -17.00 -10.44 15.15
N ARG A 3 -17.34 -9.15 15.22
CA ARG A 3 -16.59 -8.07 14.55
C ARG A 3 -15.22 -7.97 15.25
N ARG A 4 -14.14 -8.27 14.54
CA ARG A 4 -12.77 -8.28 15.10
C ARG A 4 -12.28 -6.85 15.30
N THR A 5 -12.74 -6.20 16.37
CA THR A 5 -11.99 -5.09 16.97
C THR A 5 -10.92 -5.69 17.87
N GLY A 6 -9.66 -5.30 17.70
CA GLY A 6 -8.60 -5.80 18.58
C GLY A 6 -7.21 -5.82 17.98
N VAL A 7 -6.27 -6.37 18.77
CA VAL A 7 -4.87 -6.54 18.41
C VAL A 7 -4.62 -7.99 18.03
N GLN A 8 -4.11 -8.21 16.82
CA GLN A 8 -3.61 -9.51 16.38
C GLN A 8 -2.08 -9.51 16.43
N GLN A 9 -1.48 -10.55 17.01
CA GLN A 9 -0.03 -10.69 17.09
C GLN A 9 0.45 -11.92 16.31
N VAL A 10 1.59 -11.79 15.65
CA VAL A 10 2.37 -12.90 15.12
C VAL A 10 3.50 -13.16 16.10
N LYS A 11 3.63 -14.39 16.58
CA LYS A 11 4.60 -14.77 17.61
C LYS A 11 5.46 -15.95 17.16
N GLN A 12 6.70 -15.99 17.62
CA GLN A 12 7.58 -17.15 17.57
C GLN A 12 8.02 -17.46 19.00
N GLY A 13 7.42 -18.51 19.59
CA GLY A 13 7.48 -18.73 21.03
C GLY A 13 6.87 -17.55 21.80
N SER A 14 7.63 -17.00 22.75
CA SER A 14 7.23 -15.82 23.53
C SER A 14 7.51 -14.48 22.83
N THR A 15 8.27 -14.50 21.74
CA THR A 15 8.66 -13.29 21.01
C THR A 15 7.54 -12.83 20.09
N VAL A 16 7.12 -11.57 20.19
CA VAL A 16 6.19 -10.94 19.25
C VAL A 16 6.97 -10.41 18.04
N LEU A 17 6.70 -10.95 16.86
CA LEU A 17 7.31 -10.53 15.59
C LEU A 17 6.56 -9.38 14.95
N ALA A 18 5.23 -9.39 15.06
CA ALA A 18 4.37 -8.33 14.55
C ALA A 18 3.11 -8.15 15.40
N SER A 19 2.58 -6.94 15.44
CA SER A 19 1.27 -6.60 16.02
C SER A 19 0.45 -5.77 15.03
N TYR A 20 -0.80 -6.14 14.82
CA TYR A 20 -1.74 -5.46 13.92
C TYR A 20 -2.95 -5.00 14.73
N THR A 21 -3.34 -3.74 14.61
CA THR A 21 -4.52 -3.17 15.27
C THR A 21 -5.59 -2.86 14.24
N TYR A 22 -6.83 -3.21 14.55
CA TYR A 22 -8.00 -3.03 13.68
C TYR A 22 -9.06 -2.17 14.36
N ASP A 23 -9.77 -1.38 13.56
CA ASP A 23 -10.94 -0.60 14.01
C ASP A 23 -12.21 -1.47 14.14
N ALA A 24 -13.34 -0.82 14.46
CA ALA A 24 -14.63 -1.49 14.63
C ALA A 24 -15.20 -2.08 13.32
N ASP A 25 -14.77 -1.56 12.17
CA ASP A 25 -15.15 -2.02 10.84
C ASP A 25 -14.21 -3.12 10.31
N GLY A 26 -13.16 -3.46 11.06
CA GLY A 26 -12.19 -4.48 10.72
C GLY A 26 -11.09 -4.00 9.78
N ALA A 27 -10.98 -2.69 9.52
CA ALA A 27 -9.88 -2.13 8.77
C ALA A 27 -8.65 -1.97 9.67
N ARG A 28 -7.48 -2.26 9.11
CA ARG A 28 -6.20 -2.15 9.85
C ARG A 28 -5.84 -0.68 10.00
N VAL A 29 -5.63 -0.24 11.24
CA VAL A 29 -5.25 1.14 11.57
C VAL A 29 -3.79 1.27 11.99
N LYS A 30 -3.16 0.17 12.42
CA LYS A 30 -1.75 0.14 12.82
C LYS A 30 -1.11 -1.21 12.58
N ALA A 31 0.17 -1.21 12.19
CA ALA A 31 1.06 -2.36 12.19
C ALA A 31 2.37 -2.00 12.90
N VAL A 32 2.86 -2.88 13.75
CA VAL A 32 4.20 -2.82 14.35
C VAL A 32 4.92 -4.09 13.92
N ILE A 33 6.01 -3.97 13.17
CA ILE A 33 6.79 -5.10 12.66
C ILE A 33 8.26 -4.82 12.95
N GLY A 34 8.86 -5.63 13.82
CA GLY A 34 10.18 -5.31 14.39
C GLY A 34 10.17 -3.92 15.06
N SER A 35 11.06 -3.02 14.61
CA SER A 35 11.15 -1.63 15.07
C SER A 35 10.32 -0.63 14.27
N SER A 36 9.62 -1.08 13.23
CA SER A 36 8.85 -0.21 12.34
C SER A 36 7.40 -0.13 12.78
N THR A 37 6.86 1.08 12.85
CA THR A 37 5.43 1.34 13.08
C THR A 37 4.81 1.97 11.85
N THR A 38 3.78 1.33 11.29
CA THR A 38 2.96 1.90 10.21
C THR A 38 1.57 2.22 10.73
N VAL A 39 1.12 3.45 10.54
CA VAL A 39 -0.25 3.90 10.82
C VAL A 39 -0.98 4.10 9.49
N TYR A 40 -2.23 3.66 9.44
CA TYR A 40 -3.09 3.74 8.25
C TYR A 40 -4.27 4.66 8.53
N VAL A 41 -4.55 5.59 7.63
CA VAL A 41 -5.74 6.46 7.68
C VAL A 41 -6.61 6.18 6.47
N GLY A 42 -7.55 5.25 6.65
CA GLY A 42 -8.43 4.75 5.61
C GLY A 42 -7.66 4.35 4.35
N SER A 43 -8.21 4.68 3.18
CA SER A 43 -7.55 4.47 1.89
C SER A 43 -6.67 5.67 1.46
N LEU A 44 -6.51 6.70 2.31
CA LEU A 44 -5.96 7.99 1.93
C LEU A 44 -4.44 8.05 2.07
N TYR A 45 -3.90 7.61 3.20
CA TYR A 45 -2.46 7.60 3.40
C TYR A 45 -2.02 6.64 4.50
N GLU A 46 -0.72 6.35 4.48
CA GLU A 46 -0.02 5.61 5.52
C GLU A 46 1.25 6.37 5.93
N GLN A 47 1.63 6.21 7.19
CA GLN A 47 2.87 6.74 7.75
C GLN A 47 3.65 5.61 8.38
N THR A 48 4.87 5.38 7.88
CA THR A 48 5.79 4.39 8.43
C THR A 48 6.95 5.10 9.12
N THR A 49 7.15 4.82 10.40
CA THR A 49 8.27 5.33 11.19
C THR A 49 9.17 4.18 11.61
N THR A 50 10.47 4.30 11.34
CA THR A 50 11.51 3.34 11.73
C THR A 50 12.67 4.12 12.35
N GLY A 51 12.90 3.94 13.66
CA GLY A 51 13.81 4.79 14.41
C GLY A 51 13.38 6.26 14.32
N SER A 52 14.29 7.15 13.91
CA SER A 52 14.02 8.58 13.72
C SER A 52 13.51 8.94 12.31
N SER A 53 13.46 7.98 11.38
CA SER A 53 13.04 8.21 10.01
C SER A 53 11.54 7.97 9.85
N THR A 54 10.84 8.91 9.24
CA THR A 54 9.41 8.78 8.92
C THR A 54 9.21 8.91 7.41
N THR A 55 8.47 7.96 6.84
CA THR A 55 8.01 8.00 5.45
C THR A 55 6.50 8.13 5.42
N ILE A 56 6.01 9.13 4.68
CA ILE A 56 4.58 9.36 4.49
C ILE A 56 4.23 9.06 3.04
N THR A 57 3.26 8.17 2.84
CA THR A 57 2.73 7.79 1.52
C THR A 57 1.26 8.19 1.45
N LYS A 58 0.92 9.15 0.58
CA LYS A 58 -0.47 9.55 0.28
C LYS A 58 -0.91 8.96 -1.05
N TYR A 59 -2.16 8.51 -1.16
CA TYR A 59 -2.73 7.95 -2.38
C TYR A 59 -3.75 8.92 -3.00
N TYR A 60 -3.63 9.16 -4.29
CA TYR A 60 -4.60 9.91 -5.07
C TYR A 60 -5.48 8.94 -5.86
N GLN A 61 -6.79 9.15 -5.81
CA GLN A 61 -7.77 8.27 -6.42
C GLN A 61 -8.69 9.05 -7.37
N ALA A 62 -9.07 8.41 -8.47
CA ALA A 62 -10.12 8.87 -9.39
C ALA A 62 -10.88 7.65 -9.91
N GLY A 63 -12.22 7.74 -10.02
CA GLY A 63 -13.05 6.62 -10.47
C GLY A 63 -12.92 5.34 -9.63
N GLY A 64 -12.66 5.47 -8.32
CA GLY A 64 -12.48 4.33 -7.41
C GLY A 64 -11.12 3.61 -7.55
N GLN A 65 -10.17 4.18 -8.29
CA GLN A 65 -8.86 3.58 -8.54
C GLN A 65 -7.73 4.54 -8.14
N ARG A 66 -6.63 3.98 -7.63
CA ARG A 66 -5.40 4.74 -7.37
C ARG A 66 -4.73 5.13 -8.68
N ILE A 67 -4.51 6.42 -8.86
CA ILE A 67 -3.89 6.99 -10.08
C ILE A 67 -2.48 7.53 -9.82
N ALA A 68 -2.17 7.84 -8.55
CA ALA A 68 -0.85 8.31 -8.15
C ALA A 68 -0.64 8.09 -6.65
N LEU A 69 0.63 8.16 -6.24
CA LEU A 69 1.02 8.24 -4.85
C LEU A 69 2.03 9.36 -4.63
N ARG A 70 2.04 9.96 -3.45
CA ARG A 70 3.07 10.91 -3.01
C ARG A 70 3.84 10.31 -1.85
N VAL A 71 5.15 10.11 -2.02
CA VAL A 71 6.05 9.61 -0.98
C VAL A 71 7.02 10.73 -0.60
N ASN A 72 7.01 11.17 0.66
CA ASN A 72 7.89 12.22 1.18
C ASN A 72 7.95 13.47 0.27
N GLY A 73 6.79 13.89 -0.25
CA GLY A 73 6.67 15.05 -1.14
C GLY A 73 6.75 14.74 -2.64
N VAL A 74 7.32 13.60 -3.03
CA VAL A 74 7.51 13.22 -4.45
C VAL A 74 6.31 12.46 -4.98
N VAL A 75 5.70 12.95 -6.06
CA VAL A 75 4.56 12.30 -6.72
C VAL A 75 5.04 11.29 -7.76
N ARG A 76 4.44 10.10 -7.76
CA ARG A 76 4.61 9.05 -8.77
C ARG A 76 3.25 8.70 -9.34
N TRP A 77 3.14 8.71 -10.67
CA TRP A 77 1.92 8.34 -11.38
C TRP A 77 1.88 6.82 -11.57
N LEU A 78 0.75 6.22 -11.26
CA LEU A 78 0.51 4.80 -11.49
C LEU A 78 -0.02 4.69 -12.92
N THR A 79 0.84 4.26 -13.84
CA THR A 79 0.38 3.94 -15.19
C THR A 79 -0.41 2.64 -15.12
N ARG A 80 -1.59 2.63 -15.75
CA ARG A 80 -2.28 1.39 -16.02
C ARG A 80 -1.51 0.72 -17.16
N SER A 81 -0.53 -0.12 -16.83
CA SER A 81 0.05 -1.04 -17.80
C SER A 81 -1.07 -2.01 -18.20
N SER A 82 -1.83 -1.67 -19.24
CA SER A 82 -2.67 -2.63 -19.96
C SER A 82 -1.77 -3.46 -20.86
N GLY A 83 -0.92 -4.29 -20.26
CA GLY A 83 -0.07 -5.23 -20.99
C GLY A 83 1.08 -4.57 -21.75
N GLN A 84 2.24 -5.23 -21.67
CA GLN A 84 3.21 -5.15 -22.74
C GLN A 84 2.52 -5.59 -24.04
N HIS A 85 2.35 -4.69 -25.01
CA HIS A 85 2.23 -5.11 -26.40
C HIS A 85 3.62 -5.57 -26.86
N GLY A 86 3.99 -6.76 -26.43
CA GLY A 86 5.23 -7.45 -26.80
C GLY A 86 4.92 -8.71 -27.60
N ALA A 87 4.35 -8.52 -28.80
CA ALA A 87 4.50 -9.42 -29.94
C ALA A 87 3.94 -8.70 -31.18
N ASP A 88 4.85 -8.27 -32.03
CA ASP A 88 4.71 -8.09 -33.48
C ASP A 88 3.29 -7.88 -34.06
N VAL A 89 2.96 -6.62 -34.32
CA VAL A 89 2.33 -6.26 -35.59
C VAL A 89 3.17 -5.14 -36.18
N ARG A 90 4.21 -5.51 -36.93
CA ARG A 90 4.68 -4.66 -38.03
C ARG A 90 3.45 -4.36 -38.90
N CYS A 91 2.92 -3.16 -38.78
CA CYS A 91 1.99 -2.65 -39.78
C CYS A 91 2.76 -2.60 -41.10
N GLY A 92 2.39 -3.50 -42.02
CA GLY A 92 2.97 -3.57 -43.34
C GLY A 92 2.72 -2.29 -44.10
N TRP A 93 3.73 -1.42 -44.15
CA TRP A 93 3.93 -0.50 -45.25
C TRP A 93 4.90 -1.14 -46.23
N GLN A 94 4.39 -2.02 -47.10
CA GLN A 94 4.96 -2.13 -48.44
C GLN A 94 4.20 -1.14 -49.31
N LYS A 95 4.82 0.03 -49.52
CA LYS A 95 4.52 0.86 -50.68
C LYS A 95 5.11 0.15 -51.92
N GLY A 96 4.39 0.27 -53.03
CA GLY A 96 4.70 -0.36 -54.32
C GLY A 96 5.99 0.08 -54.96
#